data_AF-A0A1E1W032-F1
#
_entry.id   AF-A0A1E1W032-F1
#
_cell.length_a   1.000
_cell.length_b   1.000
_cell.length_c   1.000
_cell.angle_alpha   90.00
_cell.angle_beta   90.00
_cell.angle_gamma   90.00
#
_symmetry.space_group_name_H-M   'P 1'
#
loop_
_entity.id
_entity.type
_entity.pdbx_description
1 polymer ?
#
loop_
_entity_poly.entity_id
_entity_poly.type
_entity_poly.pdbx_seq_one_letter_code
_entity_poly.pdbx_strand_id
1 'polypeptide(L)'
;GGISARERNLRRLESNERERMRMHSLNRAFEDLRRVIPHVRKDNRSLSKIETLTLARNYVKALTNLIWVMRGESPRYNYTQDDEYVEPARVLADDSQYSGEQNNNEVEDEGQEVEDEG
;
A
#
# COMPACT_ATOMS: atom_id res chain seq x y z
N GLY A 1 27.99 12.67 -35.89
CA GLY A 1 28.70 12.71 -34.59
C GLY A 1 27.98 11.81 -33.62
N GLY A 2 28.67 10.84 -33.04
CA GLY A 2 28.09 9.94 -32.03
C GLY A 2 28.00 10.61 -30.67
N ILE A 3 26.96 10.29 -29.90
CA ILE A 3 26.77 10.75 -28.52
C ILE A 3 27.96 10.27 -27.68
N SER A 4 28.60 11.19 -26.95
CA SER A 4 29.72 10.87 -26.04
C SER A 4 29.27 9.88 -24.96
N ALA A 5 30.17 9.01 -24.50
CA ALA A 5 29.89 8.08 -23.40
C ALA A 5 29.35 8.80 -22.15
N ARG A 6 29.84 10.02 -21.88
CA ARG A 6 29.37 10.87 -20.77
C ARG A 6 27.91 11.30 -20.96
N GLU A 7 27.53 11.69 -22.17
CA GLU A 7 26.17 12.11 -22.49
C GLU A 7 25.19 10.91 -22.46
N ARG A 8 25.63 9.73 -22.92
CA ARG A 8 24.85 8.49 -22.76
C ARG A 8 24.60 8.15 -21.28
N ASN A 9 25.62 8.29 -20.43
CA ASN A 9 25.51 8.04 -19.00
C ASN A 9 24.56 9.02 -18.32
N LEU A 10 24.63 10.32 -18.67
CA LEU A 10 23.73 11.33 -18.15
C LEU A 10 22.26 11.01 -18.48
N ARG A 11 21.97 10.71 -19.75
CA ARG A 11 20.61 10.35 -20.18
C ARG A 11 20.07 9.11 -19.45
N ARG A 12 20.94 8.11 -19.18
CA ARG A 12 20.57 6.92 -18.41
C ARG A 12 20.25 7.26 -16.95
N LEU A 13 21.06 8.10 -16.31
CA LEU A 13 20.82 8.56 -14.94
C LEU A 13 19.50 9.32 -14.82
N GLU A 14 19.24 10.25 -15.73
CA GLU A 14 17.96 10.99 -15.78
C GLU A 14 16.77 10.06 -15.99
N SER A 15 16.91 9.04 -16.86
CA SER A 15 15.84 8.06 -17.09
C SER A 15 15.56 7.23 -15.84
N ASN A 16 16.60 6.82 -15.12
CA ASN A 16 16.46 6.08 -13.87
C ASN A 16 15.79 6.92 -12.78
N GLU A 17 16.15 8.20 -12.67
CA GLU A 17 15.52 9.12 -11.73
C GLU A 17 14.03 9.29 -12.02
N ARG A 18 13.66 9.48 -13.28
CA ARG A 18 12.25 9.59 -13.67
C ARG A 18 11.44 8.35 -13.30
N GLU A 19 11.99 7.16 -13.53
CA GLU A 19 11.29 5.92 -13.17
C GLU A 19 11.18 5.74 -11.65
N ARG A 20 12.23 6.12 -10.89
CA ARG A 20 12.17 6.16 -9.43
C ARG A 20 11.07 7.09 -8.92
N MET A 21 10.98 8.31 -9.45
CA MET A 21 9.94 9.26 -9.08
C MET A 21 8.54 8.76 -9.44
N ARG A 22 8.38 8.11 -10.61
CA ARG A 22 7.14 7.45 -11.01
C ARG A 22 6.75 6.35 -10.01
N MET A 23 7.70 5.52 -9.59
CA MET A 23 7.47 4.45 -8.63
C MET A 23 7.11 4.99 -7.23
N HIS A 24 7.75 6.08 -6.79
CA HIS A 24 7.39 6.76 -5.54
C HIS A 24 5.95 7.28 -5.57
N SER A 25 5.52 7.89 -6.67
CA SER A 25 4.13 8.34 -6.83
C SER A 25 3.15 7.17 -6.79
N LEU A 26 3.49 6.04 -7.44
CA LEU A 26 2.65 4.83 -7.42
C LEU A 26 2.54 4.24 -6.02
N ASN A 27 3.66 4.12 -5.30
CA ASN A 27 3.67 3.58 -3.94
C ASN A 27 2.89 4.48 -2.99
N ARG A 28 2.98 5.81 -3.13
CA ARG A 28 2.15 6.75 -2.35
C ARG A 28 0.65 6.52 -2.57
N ALA A 29 0.22 6.37 -3.82
CA ALA A 29 -1.18 6.07 -4.13
C ALA A 29 -1.64 4.73 -3.54
N PHE A 30 -0.76 3.72 -3.50
CA PHE A 30 -1.03 2.45 -2.83
C PHE A 30 -1.19 2.61 -1.30
N GLU A 31 -0.36 3.43 -0.66
CA GLU A 31 -0.52 3.74 0.77
C GLU A 31 -1.83 4.48 1.05
N ASP A 32 -2.20 5.45 0.20
CA ASP A 32 -3.47 6.15 0.33
C ASP A 32 -4.67 5.21 0.18
N LEU A 33 -4.58 4.20 -0.71
CA LEU A 33 -5.58 3.16 -0.82
C LEU A 33 -5.66 2.29 0.44
N ARG A 34 -4.53 1.91 1.03
CA ARG A 34 -4.51 1.13 2.28
C ARG A 34 -5.19 1.86 3.44
N ARG A 35 -5.07 3.19 3.50
CA ARG A 35 -5.65 4.01 4.57
C ARG A 35 -7.18 4.00 4.60
N VAL A 36 -7.81 3.82 3.44
CA VAL A 36 -9.28 3.82 3.33
C VAL A 36 -9.89 2.42 3.46
N ILE A 37 -9.09 1.37 3.46
CA ILE A 37 -9.57 -0.01 3.69
C ILE A 37 -9.78 -0.21 5.20
N PRO A 38 -10.96 -0.67 5.65
CA PRO A 38 -11.24 -0.90 7.06
C PRO A 38 -10.22 -1.86 7.72
N HIS A 39 -9.94 -1.63 9.01
CA HIS A 39 -9.16 -2.52 9.89
C HIS A 39 -7.70 -2.81 9.52
N VAL A 40 -7.18 -2.31 8.39
CA VAL A 40 -5.76 -2.43 8.00
C VAL A 40 -4.81 -1.78 9.02
N ARG A 41 -5.30 -0.79 9.76
CA ARG A 41 -4.51 -0.09 10.78
C ARG A 41 -4.36 -0.88 12.09
N LYS A 42 -5.20 -1.90 12.33
CA LYS A 42 -5.22 -2.61 13.62
C LYS A 42 -4.07 -3.63 13.76
N ASP A 43 -3.55 -4.14 12.66
CA ASP A 43 -2.59 -5.27 12.69
C ASP A 43 -1.11 -4.85 12.62
N ASN A 44 -0.79 -3.55 12.53
CA ASN A 44 0.56 -3.01 12.25
C ASN A 44 1.28 -3.67 11.04
N ARG A 45 0.58 -4.48 10.26
CA ARG A 45 1.07 -5.24 9.11
C ARG A 45 0.76 -4.47 7.84
N SER A 46 1.79 -4.24 7.02
CA SER A 46 1.59 -3.69 5.69
C SER A 46 0.97 -4.74 4.77
N LEU A 47 -0.12 -4.36 4.09
CA LEU A 47 -0.74 -5.22 3.08
C LEU A 47 0.15 -5.29 1.84
N SER A 48 0.28 -6.48 1.25
CA SER A 48 0.83 -6.62 -0.10
C SER A 48 -0.03 -5.88 -1.14
N LYS A 49 0.51 -5.64 -2.33
CA LYS A 49 -0.22 -4.98 -3.42
C LYS A 49 -1.48 -5.75 -3.81
N ILE A 50 -1.41 -7.08 -3.85
CA ILE A 50 -2.55 -7.92 -4.20
C ILE A 50 -3.63 -7.89 -3.11
N GLU A 51 -3.25 -8.04 -1.84
CA GLU A 51 -4.19 -7.94 -0.71
C GLU A 51 -4.89 -6.58 -0.70
N THR A 52 -4.13 -5.49 -0.91
CA THR A 52 -4.69 -4.13 -0.98
C THR A 52 -5.75 -4.00 -2.06
N LEU A 53 -5.46 -4.48 -3.28
CA LEU A 53 -6.40 -4.39 -4.41
C LEU A 53 -7.64 -5.25 -4.20
N THR A 54 -7.49 -6.44 -3.62
CA THR A 54 -8.61 -7.33 -3.35
C THR A 54 -9.50 -6.79 -2.24
N LEU A 55 -8.93 -6.33 -1.12
CA LEU A 55 -9.69 -5.74 -0.03
C LEU A 55 -10.40 -4.43 -0.46
N ALA A 56 -9.74 -3.58 -1.25
CA ALA A 56 -10.37 -2.37 -1.78
C ALA A 56 -11.61 -2.70 -2.63
N ARG A 57 -11.51 -3.71 -3.51
CA ARG A 57 -12.64 -4.19 -4.33
C ARG A 57 -13.78 -4.71 -3.46
N ASN A 58 -13.46 -5.52 -2.46
CA ASN A 58 -14.46 -6.10 -1.57
C ASN A 58 -15.13 -5.02 -0.72
N TYR A 59 -14.38 -4.00 -0.30
CA TYR A 59 -14.93 -2.87 0.42
C TYR A 59 -15.92 -2.06 -0.44
N VAL A 60 -15.60 -1.81 -1.72
CA VAL A 60 -16.55 -1.18 -2.66
C VAL A 60 -17.84 -2.01 -2.82
N LYS A 61 -17.72 -3.34 -2.95
CA LYS A 61 -18.88 -4.24 -3.00
C LYS A 61 -19.73 -4.13 -1.73
N ALA A 62 -19.09 -4.18 -0.56
CA ALA A 62 -19.76 -4.11 0.74
C ALA A 62 -20.51 -2.79 0.94
N LEU A 63 -19.85 -1.65 0.66
CA LEU A 63 -20.49 -0.33 0.71
C LEU A 63 -21.66 -0.21 -0.26
N THR A 64 -21.52 -0.77 -1.47
CA THR A 64 -22.62 -0.77 -2.45
C THR A 64 -23.80 -1.57 -1.91
N ASN A 65 -23.58 -2.79 -1.44
CA ASN A 65 -24.65 -3.61 -0.86
C ASN A 65 -25.31 -2.93 0.34
N LEU A 66 -24.54 -2.30 1.22
CA LEU A 66 -25.06 -1.57 2.37
C LEU A 66 -26.04 -0.47 1.94
N ILE A 67 -25.70 0.31 0.91
CA ILE A 67 -26.58 1.34 0.36
C ILE A 67 -27.88 0.75 -0.21
N TRP A 68 -27.82 -0.41 -0.88
CA TRP A 68 -29.00 -1.07 -1.45
C TRP A 68 -29.92 -1.60 -0.36
N VAL A 69 -29.35 -2.24 0.66
CA VAL A 69 -30.11 -2.71 1.83
C VAL A 69 -30.77 -1.54 2.55
N MET A 70 -30.08 -0.42 2.72
CA MET A 70 -30.67 0.80 3.30
C MET A 70 -31.85 1.37 2.49
N ARG A 71 -31.94 1.06 1.19
CA ARG A 71 -33.06 1.43 0.32
C ARG A 71 -34.20 0.41 0.31
N GLY A 72 -34.08 -0.70 1.04
CA GLY A 72 -35.02 -1.81 1.01
C GLY A 72 -34.90 -2.69 -0.24
N GLU A 73 -33.78 -2.59 -0.96
CA GLU A 73 -33.50 -3.37 -2.16
C GLU A 73 -32.63 -4.60 -1.84
N SER A 74 -32.66 -5.60 -2.73
CA SER A 74 -31.77 -6.75 -2.65
C SER A 74 -30.31 -6.33 -2.87
N PRO A 75 -29.31 -6.95 -2.20
CA PRO A 75 -27.90 -6.68 -2.46
C PRO A 75 -27.55 -6.84 -3.94
N ARG A 76 -26.71 -5.94 -4.47
CA ARG A 76 -26.29 -5.94 -5.87
C ARG A 76 -25.20 -6.98 -6.15
N TYR A 77 -24.34 -7.24 -5.17
CA TYR A 77 -23.23 -8.17 -5.29
C TYR A 77 -23.41 -9.35 -4.33
N ASN A 78 -23.17 -10.56 -4.83
CA ASN A 78 -23.03 -11.75 -3.99
C ASN A 78 -21.56 -11.91 -3.61
N TYR A 79 -21.28 -12.30 -2.36
CA TYR A 79 -19.94 -12.68 -1.94
C TYR A 79 -19.65 -14.10 -2.47
N THR A 80 -18.56 -14.23 -3.19
CA THR A 80 -18.06 -15.48 -3.79
C THR A 80 -16.86 -15.99 -3.01
N GLN A 81 -16.42 -17.24 -3.24
CA GLN A 81 -15.17 -17.76 -2.66
C GLN A 81 -13.96 -16.88 -2.99
N ASP A 82 -13.95 -16.22 -4.16
CA ASP A 82 -12.90 -15.26 -4.53
C ASP A 82 -12.85 -14.03 -3.61
N ASP A 83 -13.95 -13.73 -2.91
CA ASP A 83 -14.03 -12.66 -1.91
C ASP A 83 -13.58 -13.13 -0.50
N GLU A 84 -13.51 -14.45 -0.27
CA GLU A 84 -13.14 -15.11 0.99
C GLU A 84 -11.63 -15.35 1.13
N TYR A 85 -10.91 -15.49 0.01
CA TYR A 85 -9.48 -15.86 -0.03
C TYR A 85 -8.47 -14.75 0.35
N VAL A 86 -8.93 -13.67 1.01
CA VAL A 86 -8.03 -12.71 1.65
C VAL A 86 -8.25 -12.81 3.14
N GLU A 87 -7.50 -13.70 3.81
CA GLU A 87 -7.59 -14.06 5.24
C GLU A 87 -8.47 -13.09 6.07
N PRO A 88 -9.80 -13.36 6.15
CA PRO A 88 -10.74 -12.47 6.82
C PRO A 88 -10.76 -12.69 8.34
N ALA A 89 -10.10 -13.76 8.82
CA ALA A 89 -10.32 -14.29 10.17
C ALA A 89 -9.83 -13.36 11.30
N ARG A 90 -8.87 -12.46 11.05
CA ARG A 90 -8.39 -11.52 12.09
C ARG A 90 -9.04 -10.15 12.03
N VAL A 91 -9.49 -9.74 10.85
CA VAL A 91 -9.85 -8.33 10.55
C VAL A 91 -11.21 -7.94 11.16
N LEU A 92 -12.11 -8.90 11.37
CA LEU A 92 -13.45 -8.66 11.92
C LEU A 92 -13.71 -9.29 13.30
N ALA A 93 -12.83 -10.17 13.79
CA ALA A 93 -13.18 -11.10 14.86
C ALA A 93 -12.52 -10.87 16.23
N ASP A 94 -11.58 -9.94 16.41
CA ASP A 94 -10.90 -9.82 17.71
C ASP A 94 -10.66 -8.38 18.16
N ASP A 95 -11.64 -7.82 18.87
CA ASP A 95 -11.48 -6.62 19.71
C ASP A 95 -11.22 -7.01 21.18
N SER A 96 -10.80 -8.25 21.48
CA SER A 96 -10.73 -8.73 22.87
C SER A 96 -9.36 -9.12 23.43
N GLN A 97 -8.35 -9.45 22.62
CA GLN A 97 -7.07 -9.94 23.18
C GLN A 97 -5.83 -9.60 22.33
N TYR A 98 -5.19 -8.44 22.53
CA TYR A 98 -3.73 -8.38 22.42
C TYR A 98 -3.14 -7.21 23.22
N SER A 99 -2.63 -7.56 24.39
CA SER A 99 -1.68 -6.77 25.16
C SER A 99 -0.27 -6.95 24.57
N GLY A 100 0.35 -5.85 24.16
CA GLY A 100 1.80 -5.61 24.21
C GLY A 100 2.72 -6.48 23.34
N GLU A 101 3.44 -5.83 22.41
CA GLU A 101 4.90 -5.92 22.29
C GLU A 101 5.41 -4.97 21.17
N GLN A 102 6.60 -4.40 21.41
CA GLN A 102 7.18 -3.25 20.73
C GLN A 102 7.78 -3.61 19.37
N ASN A 103 7.58 -2.76 18.35
CA ASN A 103 8.19 -2.90 17.03
C ASN A 103 9.50 -2.12 16.94
N ASN A 104 10.59 -2.83 16.65
CA ASN A 104 11.87 -2.25 16.23
C ASN A 104 11.86 -2.04 14.72
N ASN A 105 11.93 -0.78 14.30
CA ASN A 105 12.59 -0.34 13.07
C ASN A 105 12.69 1.18 13.13
N GLU A 106 13.58 1.66 14.01
CA GLU A 106 14.17 2.99 13.86
C GLU A 106 15.09 2.92 12.63
N VAL A 107 14.80 3.73 11.62
CA VAL A 107 15.72 3.96 10.51
C VAL A 107 16.61 5.11 10.97
N GLU A 108 17.84 4.79 11.36
CA GLU A 108 18.88 5.78 11.65
C GLU A 108 19.20 6.54 10.36
N ASP A 109 18.93 7.85 10.40
CA ASP A 109 19.30 8.85 9.41
C ASP A 109 20.71 9.32 9.74
N GLU A 110 21.74 8.66 9.19
CA GLU A 110 23.11 9.16 9.23
C GLU A 110 23.38 10.05 8.00
N GLY A 111 23.09 11.34 8.19
CA GLY A 111 23.73 12.41 7.45
C GLY A 111 25.03 12.86 8.13
N GLN A 112 25.92 13.45 7.32
CA GLN A 112 27.23 14.06 7.62
C GLN A 112 28.42 13.07 7.65
N GLU A 113 29.60 13.35 7.09
CA GLU A 113 30.25 14.60 6.72
C GLU A 113 31.31 14.32 5.63
N VAL A 114 31.44 15.21 4.63
CA VAL A 114 32.59 15.20 3.70
C VAL A 114 33.72 15.96 4.38
N GLU A 115 34.72 15.24 4.88
CA GLU A 115 35.99 15.84 5.29
C GLU A 115 36.82 16.18 4.05
N ASP A 116 37.01 17.47 3.83
CA ASP A 116 37.98 18.07 2.93
C ASP A 116 39.29 18.23 3.70
N GLU A 117 40.34 17.49 3.34
CA GLU A 117 41.71 17.82 3.75
C GLU A 117 42.69 17.67 2.58
N GLY A 118 43.34 18.79 2.24
CA GLY A 118 44.78 18.87 1.97
C GLY A 118 45.27 18.56 0.56
#